data_AF-I0GVP6-F1
#
_entry.id   AF-I0GVP6-F1
#
_cell.length_a   1.000
_cell.length_b   1.000
_cell.length_c   1.000
_cell.angle_alpha   90.00
_cell.angle_beta   90.00
_cell.angle_gamma   90.00
#
_symmetry.space_group_name_H-M   'P 1'
#
loop_
_entity.id
_entity.type
_entity.pdbx_description
1 polymer ?
#
loop_
_entity_poly.entity_id
_entity_poly.type
_entity_poly.pdbx_seq_one_letter_code
_entity_poly.pdbx_strand_id
1 'polypeptide(L)'
;MAQGHRDTGGNSGEETTVVTQVMSDGSVLTTVYEGKCIVSQNKTHAANPEKIPTILSNQVEKSGKAVEGNEESLACAETASLMLNMLKS
;
A
#
# COMPACT_ATOMS: atom_id res chain seq x y z
N MET A 1 -14.71 -29.77 -31.73
CA MET A 1 -15.44 -29.43 -30.48
C MET A 1 -14.41 -28.89 -29.51
N ALA A 2 -14.62 -27.66 -29.06
CA ALA A 2 -13.68 -26.90 -28.24
C ALA A 2 -13.72 -27.38 -26.79
N GLN A 3 -12.56 -27.38 -26.12
CA GLN A 3 -12.53 -27.26 -24.67
C GLN A 3 -11.36 -26.35 -24.29
N GLY A 4 -11.67 -25.06 -24.22
CA GLY A 4 -10.80 -24.07 -23.57
C GLY A 4 -10.77 -24.38 -22.09
N HIS A 5 -9.59 -24.72 -21.58
CA HIS A 5 -9.31 -24.70 -20.16
C HIS A 5 -9.32 -23.23 -19.74
N ARG A 6 -10.38 -22.79 -19.05
CA ARG A 6 -10.38 -21.49 -18.38
C ARG A 6 -9.48 -21.64 -17.16
N ASP A 7 -8.34 -20.97 -17.19
CA ASP A 7 -7.58 -20.60 -16.01
C ASP A 7 -8.49 -19.80 -15.07
N THR A 8 -9.12 -20.49 -14.12
CA THR A 8 -9.82 -19.87 -13.00
C THR A 8 -9.42 -20.64 -11.75
N GLY A 9 -8.43 -20.14 -11.02
CA GLY A 9 -8.10 -20.72 -9.72
C GLY A 9 -6.78 -20.20 -9.15
N GLY A 10 -6.83 -19.04 -8.50
CA GLY A 10 -5.75 -18.61 -7.61
C GLY A 10 -5.42 -17.12 -7.64
N ASN A 11 -6.40 -16.22 -7.62
CA ASN A 11 -6.14 -14.92 -7.01
C ASN A 11 -6.87 -14.93 -5.68
N SER A 12 -6.10 -15.07 -4.61
CA SER A 12 -6.59 -14.94 -3.26
C SER A 12 -7.26 -13.56 -3.19
N GLY A 13 -8.50 -13.51 -2.67
CA GLY A 13 -9.32 -12.31 -2.71
C GLY A 13 -8.86 -11.29 -1.68
N GLU A 14 -7.59 -10.91 -1.68
CA GLU A 14 -7.03 -9.89 -0.82
C GLU A 14 -7.56 -8.50 -1.22
N GLU A 15 -8.18 -7.81 -0.27
CA GLU A 15 -8.50 -6.39 -0.37
C GLU A 15 -7.20 -5.60 -0.60
N THR A 16 -7.07 -4.96 -1.75
CA THR A 16 -5.97 -4.03 -2.01
C THR A 16 -6.43 -2.61 -1.65
N THR A 17 -5.66 -1.92 -0.82
CA THR A 17 -5.90 -0.50 -0.50
C THR A 17 -4.69 0.32 -0.92
N VAL A 18 -4.89 1.33 -1.76
CA VAL A 18 -3.86 2.31 -2.13
C VAL A 18 -4.13 3.59 -1.37
N VAL A 19 -3.12 4.09 -0.67
CA VAL A 19 -3.16 5.36 0.06
C VAL A 19 -2.14 6.30 -0.57
N THR A 20 -2.60 7.46 -1.06
CA THR A 20 -1.75 8.50 -1.63
C THR A 20 -1.83 9.75 -0.78
N GLN A 21 -0.69 10.19 -0.26
CA GLN A 21 -0.54 11.36 0.60
C GLN A 21 0.31 12.41 -0.09
N VAL A 22 -0.23 13.62 -0.22
CA VAL A 22 0.51 14.79 -0.71
C VAL A 22 1.04 15.56 0.48
N MET A 23 2.33 15.87 0.47
CA MET A 23 3.03 16.50 1.57
C MET A 23 3.33 17.99 1.28
N SER A 24 3.55 18.79 2.33
CA SER A 24 3.82 20.24 2.23
C SER A 24 5.14 20.57 1.52
N ASP A 25 6.11 19.66 1.57
CA ASP A 25 7.40 19.74 0.86
C ASP A 25 7.28 19.47 -0.65
N GLY A 26 6.05 19.23 -1.13
CA GLY A 26 5.74 18.92 -2.52
C GLY A 26 6.02 17.46 -2.91
N SER A 27 6.43 16.61 -1.96
CA SER A 27 6.56 15.17 -2.19
C SER A 27 5.20 14.47 -2.12
N VAL A 28 5.13 13.29 -2.72
CA VAL A 28 3.95 12.41 -2.68
C VAL A 28 4.40 11.05 -2.15
N LEU A 29 3.68 10.55 -1.14
CA LEU A 29 3.87 9.22 -0.56
C LEU A 29 2.70 8.32 -1.00
N THR A 30 3.01 7.26 -1.73
CA THR A 30 2.04 6.23 -2.11
C THR A 30 2.35 4.95 -1.34
N THR A 31 1.36 4.40 -0.65
CA THR A 31 1.46 3.14 0.10
C THR A 31 0.37 2.19 -0.40
N VAL A 32 0.76 1.00 -0.84
CA VAL A 32 -0.14 -0.09 -1.25
C VAL A 32 -0.20 -1.11 -0.13
N TYR A 33 -1.41 -1.39 0.31
CA TYR A 33 -1.74 -2.40 1.29
C TYR A 33 -2.43 -3.58 0.61
N GLU A 34 -2.05 -4.78 1.01
CA GLU A 34 -2.77 -6.02 0.77
C GLU A 34 -3.34 -6.47 2.12
N GLY A 35 -4.66 -6.42 2.28
CA GLY A 35 -5.32 -6.52 3.58
C GLY A 35 -4.85 -5.43 4.53
N LYS A 36 -4.14 -5.83 5.60
CA LYS A 36 -3.57 -4.91 6.62
C LYS A 36 -2.07 -4.66 6.42
N CYS A 37 -1.51 -5.14 5.31
CA CYS A 37 -0.07 -5.33 5.15
C CYS A 37 0.46 -4.40 4.08
N ILE A 38 1.50 -3.61 4.38
CA ILE A 38 2.14 -2.78 3.36
C ILE A 38 2.95 -3.70 2.45
N VAL A 39 2.53 -3.79 1.18
CA VAL A 39 3.23 -4.57 0.15
C VAL A 39 4.09 -3.69 -0.74
N SER A 40 3.80 -2.40 -0.83
CA SER A 40 4.62 -1.43 -1.55
C SER A 40 4.52 -0.05 -0.93
N GLN A 41 5.63 0.68 -0.95
CA GLN A 41 5.67 2.07 -0.56
C GLN A 41 6.68 2.82 -1.43
N ASN A 42 6.28 4.00 -1.91
CA ASN A 42 7.14 4.88 -2.67
C ASN A 42 6.92 6.34 -2.27
N LYS A 43 8.01 7.09 -2.14
CA LYS A 43 7.98 8.53 -1.93
C LYS A 43 8.70 9.22 -3.09
N THR A 44 8.07 10.23 -3.68
CA THR A 44 8.72 11.05 -4.71
C THR A 44 9.70 12.04 -4.10
N HIS A 45 10.57 12.60 -4.94
CA HIS A 45 11.47 13.67 -4.53
C HIS A 45 10.67 14.90 -4.07
N ALA A 46 11.08 15.52 -2.97
CA ALA A 46 10.50 16.75 -2.47
C ALA A 46 10.95 17.93 -3.33
N ALA A 47 9.99 18.74 -3.81
CA ALA A 47 10.32 19.95 -4.54
C ALA A 47 10.97 21.01 -3.63
N ASN A 48 10.54 21.07 -2.36
CA ASN A 48 11.06 21.99 -1.36
C ASN A 48 11.31 21.21 -0.06
N PRO A 49 12.49 20.59 0.11
CA PRO A 49 12.74 19.67 1.22
C PRO A 49 12.51 20.34 2.57
N GLU A 50 11.51 19.85 3.31
CA GLU A 50 11.25 20.25 4.69
C GLU A 50 11.74 19.17 5.65
N LYS A 51 12.15 19.57 6.85
CA LYS A 51 12.60 18.61 7.87
C LYS A 51 11.46 17.73 8.39
N ILE A 52 10.26 18.30 8.49
CA ILE A 52 9.06 17.62 9.00
C ILE A 52 7.87 18.07 8.14
N PRO A 53 7.72 17.50 6.94
CA PRO A 53 6.63 17.86 6.05
C PRO A 53 5.27 17.40 6.60
N THR A 54 4.26 18.23 6.43
CA THR A 54 2.88 17.96 6.87
C THR A 54 2.06 17.36 5.72
N ILE A 55 1.13 16.46 6.02
CA ILE A 55 0.20 15.93 5.00
C ILE A 55 -0.82 17.01 4.66
N LEU A 56 -0.87 17.42 3.40
CA LEU A 56 -1.84 18.38 2.88
C LEU A 56 -3.10 17.70 2.33
N SER A 57 -2.95 16.51 1.75
CA SER A 57 -4.06 15.75 1.18
C SER A 57 -3.85 14.25 1.35
N ASN A 58 -4.94 13.52 1.49
CA ASN A 58 -4.95 12.06 1.60
C ASN A 58 -6.07 11.49 0.74
N GLN A 59 -5.73 10.58 -0.16
CA GLN A 59 -6.66 9.83 -1.00
C GLN A 59 -6.52 8.34 -0.67
N VAL A 60 -7.66 7.66 -0.54
CA VAL A 60 -7.71 6.22 -0.29
C VAL A 60 -8.56 5.56 -1.37
N GLU A 61 -7.96 4.62 -2.08
CA GLU A 61 -8.61 3.79 -3.10
C GLU A 61 -8.60 2.34 -2.62
N LYS A 62 -9.74 1.66 -2.70
CA LYS A 62 -9.88 0.26 -2.30
C LYS A 62 -10.38 -0.58 -3.46
N SER A 63 -9.81 -1.76 -3.65
CA SER A 63 -10.21 -2.71 -4.68
C SER A 63 -10.19 -4.14 -4.13
N GLY A 64 -11.21 -4.91 -4.49
CA GLY A 64 -11.38 -6.29 -4.02
C GLY A 64 -12.77 -6.53 -3.41
N LYS A 65 -13.02 -7.76 -2.97
CA LYS A 65 -14.16 -8.06 -2.10
C LYS A 65 -13.72 -7.78 -0.68
N ALA A 66 -14.43 -6.91 0.04
CA ALA A 66 -14.26 -6.74 1.47
C ALA A 66 -14.47 -8.10 2.16
N VAL A 67 -13.38 -8.76 2.53
CA VAL A 67 -13.43 -9.88 3.45
C VAL A 67 -13.45 -9.24 4.83
N GLU A 68 -14.63 -9.16 5.44
CA GLU A 68 -14.80 -8.87 6.86
C GLU A 68 -14.19 -10.05 7.65
N GLY A 69 -12.86 -10.04 7.77
CA GLY A 69 -12.05 -11.06 8.42
C GLY A 69 -11.27 -10.45 9.57
N ASN A 70 -11.80 -10.61 10.77
CA ASN A 70 -11.17 -10.24 12.03
C ASN A 70 -9.99 -11.18 12.31
N GLU A 71 -8.80 -10.89 11.75
CA GLU A 71 -7.54 -11.50 12.18
C GLU A 71 -6.37 -10.52 11.97
N GLU A 72 -5.57 -10.35 13.01
CA GLU A 72 -4.38 -9.51 13.05
C GLU A 72 -3.22 -10.34 12.50
N SER A 73 -2.84 -10.11 11.23
CA SER A 73 -1.74 -10.85 10.60
C SER A 73 -0.39 -10.32 11.11
N LEU A 74 0.23 -11.08 12.01
CA LEU A 74 1.55 -10.81 12.60
C LEU A 74 2.70 -10.73 11.57
N ALA A 75 2.50 -11.24 10.34
CA ALA A 75 3.50 -11.23 9.28
C ALA A 75 3.81 -9.82 8.73
N CYS A 76 2.93 -8.84 8.97
CA CYS A 76 2.98 -7.55 8.30
C CYS A 76 3.72 -6.46 9.10
N ALA A 77 3.93 -6.69 10.39
CA ALA A 77 4.71 -5.83 11.26
C ALA A 77 6.20 -5.85 10.92
N GLU A 78 6.73 -7.00 10.48
CA GLU A 78 8.14 -7.18 10.15
C GLU A 78 8.52 -6.45 8.86
N THR A 79 7.66 -6.51 7.83
CA THR A 79 7.87 -5.85 6.53
C THR A 79 7.77 -4.33 6.63
N ALA A 80 6.79 -3.81 7.37
CA ALA A 80 6.65 -2.36 7.59
C ALA A 80 7.87 -1.76 8.32
N SER A 81 8.42 -2.50 9.29
CA SER A 81 9.61 -2.08 10.04
C SER A 81 10.86 -2.04 9.15
N LEU A 82 11.01 -3.01 8.23
CA LEU A 82 12.12 -3.04 7.29
C LEU A 82 12.07 -1.86 6.30
N MET A 83 10.87 -1.50 5.80
CA MET A 83 10.70 -0.36 4.89
C MET A 83 10.98 0.99 5.56
N LEU A 84 10.53 1.20 6.81
CA LEU A 84 10.80 2.42 7.57
C LEU A 84 12.30 2.66 7.76
N ASN A 85 13.09 1.59 7.93
CA ASN A 85 14.52 1.70 8.14
C ASN A 85 15.27 2.16 6.88
N MET A 86 14.75 1.85 5.69
CA MET A 86 15.33 2.29 4.41
C MET A 86 15.08 3.77 4.09
N LEU A 87 14.09 4.41 4.74
CA LEU A 87 13.78 5.83 4.55
C LEU A 87 14.62 6.77 5.45
N LYS A 88 15.42 6.20 6.36
CA LYS A 88 16.22 6.93 7.36
C LYS A 88 17.72 7.02 7.00
N SER A 89 18.14 6.47 5.85
CA SER A 89 19.53 6.51 5.36
C SER A 89 19.78 7.62 4.36
#